data_AF-A0A2A9F147-F1
#
_entry.id   AF-A0A2A9F147-F1
#
_cell.length_a   1.000
_cell.length_b   1.000
_cell.length_c   1.000
_cell.angle_alpha   90.00
_cell.angle_beta   90.00
_cell.angle_gamma   90.00
#
_symmetry.space_group_name_H-M   'P 1'
#
loop_
_entity.id
_entity.type
_entity.pdbx_description
1 polymer ?
#
loop_
_entity_poly.entity_id
_entity_poly.type
_entity_poly.pdbx_seq_one_letter_code
_entity_poly.pdbx_strand_id
1 'polypeptide(L)'
;MTKELSVEDAEKKARELLDRRIASVRTLVTARQRLAELREQVAEAERDHVRLYNAALSDGWSPDELRKLGLTEPEKKARTRRRAAAKKPAADTTGVDGQATAPAPEPEPSLN
;
A
#
# COMPACT_ATOMS: atom_id res chain seq x y z
N MET A 1 7.46 45.64 34.56
CA MET A 1 6.55 44.93 35.49
C MET A 1 6.38 43.51 34.99
N THR A 2 7.10 42.57 35.59
CA THR A 2 6.99 41.15 35.29
C THR A 2 5.65 40.68 35.84
N LYS A 3 4.71 40.31 34.96
CA LYS A 3 3.38 39.87 35.36
C LYS A 3 3.54 38.45 35.94
N GLU A 4 3.50 38.33 37.27
CA GLU A 4 3.45 37.03 37.95
C GLU A 4 2.31 36.22 37.33
N LEU A 5 2.63 35.02 36.83
CA LEU A 5 1.66 34.16 36.16
C LEU A 5 0.67 33.65 37.23
N SER A 6 -0.58 34.11 37.20
CA SER A 6 -1.63 33.58 38.08
C SER A 6 -1.83 32.08 37.83
N VAL A 7 -2.08 31.31 38.88
CA VAL A 7 -2.41 29.87 38.79
C VAL A 7 -3.61 29.66 37.86
N GLU A 8 -4.61 30.53 37.93
CA GLU A 8 -5.80 30.50 37.07
C GLU A 8 -5.45 30.70 35.59
N ASP A 9 -4.52 31.63 35.29
CA ASP A 9 -4.05 31.88 33.92
C ASP A 9 -3.25 30.69 33.37
N ALA A 10 -2.43 30.06 34.22
CA ALA A 10 -1.68 28.87 33.86
C ALA A 10 -2.62 27.69 33.57
N GLU A 11 -3.63 27.48 34.42
CA GLU A 11 -4.64 26.43 34.24
C GLU A 11 -5.45 26.64 32.96
N LYS A 12 -5.92 27.86 32.71
CA LYS A 12 -6.67 28.19 31.49
C LYS A 12 -5.84 27.89 30.24
N LYS A 13 -4.57 28.31 30.20
CA LYS A 13 -3.66 28.02 29.08
C LYS A 13 -3.43 26.53 28.89
N ALA A 14 -3.28 25.77 29.99
CA ALA A 14 -3.12 24.32 29.93
C ALA A 14 -4.36 23.64 29.34
N ARG A 15 -5.56 24.05 29.76
CA ARG A 15 -6.83 23.55 29.20
C ARG A 15 -6.96 23.88 27.72
N GLU A 16 -6.73 25.13 27.32
CA GLU A 16 -6.77 25.54 25.90
C GLU A 16 -5.78 24.76 25.02
N LEU A 17 -4.61 24.41 25.56
CA LEU A 17 -3.63 23.58 24.86
C LEU A 17 -4.13 22.13 24.70
N LEU A 18 -4.71 21.56 25.75
CA LEU A 18 -5.30 20.22 25.70
C LEU A 18 -6.47 20.17 24.73
N ASP A 19 -7.35 21.17 24.74
CA ASP A 19 -8.48 21.25 23.81
C ASP A 19 -8.03 21.28 22.35
N ARG A 20 -7.00 22.08 22.05
CA ARG A 20 -6.38 22.10 20.70
C ARG A 20 -5.83 20.74 20.31
N ARG A 21 -5.12 20.05 21.22
CA ARG A 21 -4.59 18.70 20.96
C ARG A 21 -5.71 17.68 20.74
N ILE A 22 -6.75 17.72 21.56
CA ILE A 22 -7.93 16.87 21.43
C ILE A 22 -8.62 17.09 20.08
N ALA A 23 -8.78 18.36 19.67
CA ALA A 23 -9.33 18.70 18.37
C ALA A 23 -8.48 18.10 17.22
N SER A 24 -7.15 18.23 17.27
CA SER A 24 -6.27 17.63 16.26
C SER A 24 -6.40 16.10 16.18
N VAL A 25 -6.47 15.42 17.33
CA VAL A 25 -6.66 13.95 17.37
C VAL A 25 -8.01 13.56 16.78
N ARG A 26 -9.08 14.29 17.11
CA ARG A 26 -10.42 14.06 16.53
C ARG A 26 -10.39 14.18 15.02
N THR A 27 -9.81 15.26 14.49
CA THR A 27 -9.67 15.47 13.03
C THR A 27 -8.88 14.33 12.37
N LEU A 28 -7.79 13.88 12.99
CA LEU A 28 -6.99 12.78 12.46
C LEU A 28 -7.77 11.47 12.40
N VAL A 29 -8.53 11.15 13.45
CA VAL A 29 -9.37 9.94 13.48
C VAL A 29 -10.45 10.00 12.40
N THR A 30 -11.12 11.15 12.23
CA THR A 30 -12.11 11.34 11.15
C THR A 30 -11.48 11.19 9.77
N ALA A 31 -10.30 11.79 9.54
CA ALA A 31 -9.58 11.64 8.28
C ALA A 31 -9.21 10.17 8.00
N ARG A 32 -8.79 9.42 9.02
CA ARG A 32 -8.47 7.99 8.91
C ARG A 32 -9.70 7.15 8.59
N GLN A 33 -10.84 7.43 9.21
CA GLN A 33 -12.10 6.75 8.92
C GLN A 33 -12.54 6.99 7.47
N ARG A 34 -12.52 8.26 7.03
CA ARG A 34 -12.83 8.64 5.65
C ARG A 34 -11.90 7.97 4.64
N LEU A 35 -10.61 7.86 4.95
CA LEU A 35 -9.65 7.15 4.10
C LEU A 35 -9.99 5.66 3.97
N ALA A 36 -10.42 5.01 5.05
CA ALA A 36 -10.84 3.61 5.00
C ALA A 36 -12.10 3.43 4.14
N GLU A 37 -13.09 4.29 4.32
CA GLU A 37 -14.34 4.29 3.55
C GLU A 37 -14.07 4.51 2.04
N LEU A 38 -13.27 5.51 1.69
CA LEU A 38 -12.91 5.78 0.29
C LEU A 38 -12.16 4.60 -0.35
N ARG A 39 -11.29 3.92 0.41
CA ARG A 39 -10.60 2.72 -0.09
C ARG A 39 -11.57 1.58 -0.36
N GLU A 40 -12.59 1.41 0.48
CA GLU A 40 -13.63 0.42 0.26
C GLU A 40 -14.47 0.75 -0.98
N GLN A 41 -14.87 2.02 -1.14
CA GLN A 41 -15.59 2.49 -2.34
C GLN A 41 -14.78 2.27 -3.62
N VAL A 42 -13.47 2.57 -3.59
CA VAL A 42 -12.56 2.29 -4.71
C VAL A 42 -12.49 0.79 -4.97
N ALA A 43 -12.39 -0.04 -3.94
CA ALA A 43 -12.33 -1.50 -4.09
C ALA A 43 -13.64 -2.11 -4.64
N GLU A 44 -14.80 -1.54 -4.34
CA GLU A 44 -16.08 -1.92 -4.95
C GLU A 44 -16.14 -1.45 -6.41
N ALA A 45 -15.82 -0.19 -6.70
CA ALA A 45 -15.79 0.34 -8.05
C ALA A 45 -14.83 -0.46 -8.97
N GLU A 46 -13.67 -0.87 -8.46
CA GLU A 46 -12.75 -1.75 -9.16
C GLU A 46 -13.36 -3.13 -9.46
N ARG A 47 -14.10 -3.72 -8.51
CA ARG A 47 -14.79 -5.01 -8.71
C ARG A 47 -15.86 -4.88 -9.79
N ASP A 48 -16.67 -3.83 -9.73
CA ASP A 48 -17.70 -3.57 -10.73
C ASP A 48 -17.10 -3.31 -12.10
N HIS A 49 -16.02 -2.54 -12.20
CA HIS A 49 -15.33 -2.33 -13.46
C HIS A 49 -14.84 -3.66 -14.06
N VAL A 50 -14.23 -4.54 -13.25
CA VAL A 50 -13.81 -5.88 -13.69
C VAL A 50 -15.00 -6.71 -14.17
N ARG A 51 -16.12 -6.67 -13.43
CA ARG A 51 -17.35 -7.41 -13.75
C ARG A 51 -17.95 -6.94 -15.08
N LEU A 52 -18.12 -5.63 -15.25
CA LEU A 52 -18.68 -5.04 -16.46
C LEU A 52 -17.78 -5.22 -17.68
N TYR A 53 -16.46 -5.11 -17.51
CA TYR A 53 -15.51 -5.41 -18.57
C TYR A 53 -15.62 -6.89 -19.01
N ASN A 54 -15.73 -7.83 -18.06
CA ASN A 54 -15.96 -9.24 -18.39
C ASN A 54 -17.31 -9.49 -19.09
N ALA A 55 -18.37 -8.80 -18.66
CA ALA A 55 -19.67 -8.87 -19.33
C ALA A 55 -19.55 -8.40 -20.78
N ALA A 56 -18.89 -7.27 -21.04
CA ALA A 56 -18.65 -6.79 -22.39
C ALA A 56 -17.88 -7.81 -23.26
N LEU A 57 -16.84 -8.45 -22.70
CA LEU A 57 -16.13 -9.52 -23.42
C LEU A 57 -17.05 -10.72 -23.73
N SER A 58 -17.97 -11.04 -22.83
CA SER A 58 -18.93 -12.13 -22.99
C SER A 58 -20.02 -11.78 -24.03
N ASP A 59 -20.35 -10.51 -24.15
CA ASP A 59 -21.28 -9.96 -25.15
C ASP A 59 -20.63 -9.83 -26.55
N GLY A 60 -19.38 -10.27 -26.71
CA GLY A 60 -18.68 -10.31 -27.99
C GLY A 60 -17.78 -9.10 -28.28
N TRP A 61 -17.64 -8.16 -27.34
CA TRP A 61 -16.69 -7.06 -27.51
C TRP A 61 -15.25 -7.56 -27.39
N SER A 62 -14.40 -7.19 -28.33
CA SER A 62 -12.97 -7.45 -28.22
C SER A 62 -12.28 -6.41 -27.31
N PRO A 63 -11.17 -6.78 -26.64
CA PRO A 63 -10.37 -5.83 -25.87
C PRO A 63 -9.88 -4.62 -26.67
N ASP A 64 -9.63 -4.80 -27.97
CA ASP A 64 -9.14 -3.73 -28.84
C ASP A 64 -10.26 -2.76 -29.23
N GLU A 65 -11.50 -3.23 -29.39
CA GLU A 65 -12.67 -2.35 -29.57
C GLU A 65 -12.94 -1.55 -28.30
N LEU A 66 -12.91 -2.18 -27.13
CA LEU A 66 -13.03 -1.47 -25.85
C LEU A 66 -11.94 -0.41 -25.70
N ARG A 67 -10.68 -0.73 -26.09
CA ARG A 67 -9.58 0.23 -26.05
C ARG A 67 -9.78 1.40 -27.02
N LYS A 68 -10.29 1.16 -28.24
CA LYS A 68 -10.65 2.22 -29.20
C LYS A 68 -11.74 3.15 -28.66
N LEU A 69 -12.62 2.64 -27.80
CA LEU A 69 -13.65 3.41 -27.10
C LEU A 69 -13.13 4.12 -25.83
N GLY A 70 -11.84 3.97 -25.50
CA GLY A 70 -11.25 4.55 -24.28
C GLY A 70 -11.49 3.72 -23.01
N LEU A 71 -12.14 2.56 -23.12
CA LEU A 71 -12.35 1.62 -22.02
C LEU A 71 -11.12 0.74 -21.89
N THR A 72 -10.22 1.14 -21.00
CA THR A 72 -8.97 0.41 -20.74
C THR A 72 -9.19 -0.81 -19.84
N GLU A 73 -8.25 -1.75 -19.88
CA GLU A 73 -8.31 -2.93 -19.03
C GLU A 73 -8.27 -2.52 -17.54
N PRO A 74 -9.18 -3.05 -16.70
CA PRO A 74 -9.22 -2.69 -15.28
C PRO A 74 -7.89 -2.99 -14.59
N GLU A 75 -7.37 -2.02 -13.82
CA GLU A 75 -6.04 -2.10 -13.20
C GLU A 75 -5.86 -3.35 -12.33
N LYS A 76 -6.93 -3.80 -11.67
CA LYS A 76 -6.97 -5.03 -10.88
C LYS A 76 -6.69 -6.29 -11.72
N LYS A 77 -7.18 -6.36 -12.96
CA LYS A 77 -6.84 -7.44 -13.90
C LYS A 77 -5.39 -7.33 -14.36
N ALA A 78 -4.95 -6.14 -14.76
CA ALA A 78 -3.58 -5.90 -15.20
C ALA A 78 -2.55 -6.28 -14.12
N ARG A 79 -2.80 -5.90 -12.86
CA ARG A 79 -1.97 -6.24 -11.69
C ARG A 79 -1.93 -7.75 -11.44
N THR A 80 -3.07 -8.42 -11.53
CA THR A 80 -3.15 -9.88 -11.34
C THR A 80 -2.39 -10.62 -12.45
N ARG A 81 -2.55 -10.21 -13.71
CA ARG A 81 -1.79 -10.74 -14.85
C ARG A 81 -0.28 -10.57 -14.67
N ARG A 82 0.16 -9.38 -14.23
CA ARG A 82 1.59 -9.11 -13.94
C ARG A 82 2.12 -10.02 -12.83
N ARG A 83 1.36 -10.23 -11.75
CA ARG A 83 1.73 -11.17 -10.66
C ARG A 83 1.79 -12.62 -11.12
N ALA A 84 0.88 -13.05 -11.99
CA ALA A 84 0.87 -14.39 -12.56
C ALA A 84 2.07 -14.62 -13.51
N ALA A 85 2.43 -13.62 -14.31
CA ALA A 85 3.60 -13.68 -15.19
C ALA A 85 4.92 -13.81 -14.41
N ALA A 86 5.03 -13.16 -13.26
CA ALA A 86 6.21 -13.24 -12.39
C ALA A 86 6.37 -14.59 -11.66
N LYS A 87 5.32 -15.42 -11.60
CA LYS A 87 5.33 -16.73 -10.94
C LYS A 87 5.61 -17.90 -11.87
N LYS A 88 5.79 -17.69 -13.19
CA LYS A 88 6.27 -18.78 -14.06
C LYS A 88 7.72 -19.09 -13.69
N PRO A 89 8.04 -20.29 -13.16
CA PRO A 89 9.43 -20.67 -12.98
C PRO A 89 10.04 -20.81 -14.37
N ALA A 90 11.22 -20.22 -14.56
CA ALA A 90 12.07 -20.54 -15.69
C ALA A 90 12.49 -22.02 -15.54
N ALA A 91 11.75 -22.92 -16.17
CA ALA A 91 12.22 -24.28 -16.40
C ALA A 91 13.19 -24.24 -17.59
N ASP A 92 14.32 -24.91 -17.38
CA ASP A 92 15.40 -25.24 -18.32
C ASP A 92 16.36 -24.13 -18.73
N THR A 93 17.45 -24.00 -17.95
CA THR A 93 18.79 -24.34 -18.46
C THR A 93 19.63 -24.93 -17.33
N THR A 94 19.70 -26.27 -17.26
CA THR A 94 20.81 -26.96 -16.60
C THR A 94 21.97 -26.97 -17.59
N GLY A 95 23.01 -26.20 -17.27
CA GLY A 95 24.34 -26.30 -17.86
C GLY A 95 25.35 -26.27 -16.72
N VAL A 96 25.74 -27.46 -16.29
CA VAL A 96 26.92 -27.73 -15.45
C VAL A 96 28.14 -27.09 -16.08
N ASP A 97 28.92 -26.31 -15.32
CA ASP A 97 30.36 -26.53 -15.19
C ASP A 97 30.99 -25.65 -14.09
N GLY A 98 31.71 -26.34 -13.19
CA GLY A 98 32.87 -25.89 -12.41
C GLY A 98 32.84 -24.56 -11.67
N GLN A 99 32.80 -24.60 -10.34
CA GLN A 99 34.04 -24.48 -9.55
C GLN A 99 33.73 -24.66 -8.06
N ALA A 100 34.17 -25.81 -7.54
CA ALA A 100 34.41 -25.99 -6.13
C ALA A 100 35.57 -25.08 -5.71
N THR A 101 35.31 -24.15 -4.79
CA THR A 101 36.34 -23.67 -3.86
C THR A 101 35.79 -23.90 -2.45
N ALA A 102 36.46 -24.79 -1.75
CA ALA A 102 36.16 -25.26 -0.41
C ALA A 102 36.38 -24.15 0.66
N PRO A 103 35.90 -24.35 1.90
CA PRO A 103 35.65 -23.31 2.89
C PRO A 103 36.89 -23.02 3.74
N ALA A 104 37.05 -21.76 4.18
CA ALA A 104 37.97 -21.40 5.25
C ALA A 104 37.16 -21.06 6.52
N PRO A 105 37.25 -21.84 7.61
CA PRO A 105 36.82 -21.40 8.92
C PRO A 105 37.97 -20.61 9.57
N GLU A 106 37.75 -19.34 9.86
CA GLU A 106 38.63 -18.57 10.74
C GLU A 106 38.61 -19.20 12.15
N PRO A 107 39.76 -19.54 12.76
CA PRO A 107 39.81 -19.89 14.16
C PRO A 107 39.86 -18.60 14.99
N GLU A 108 38.81 -18.31 15.75
CA GLU A 108 38.89 -17.31 16.83
C GLU A 108 39.91 -17.78 17.89
N PRO A 109 40.97 -17.02 18.21
CA PRO A 109 41.78 -17.31 19.37
C PRO A 109 41.06 -16.78 20.62
N SER A 110 40.46 -17.69 21.39
CA SER A 110 40.15 -17.43 22.79
C SER A 110 41.46 -17.25 23.56
N LEU A 111 41.62 -16.14 24.28
CA LEU A 111 42.67 -15.94 25.27
C LEU A 111 42.08 -15.28 26.53
N ASN A 112 41.93 -16.14 27.54
CA ASN A 112 41.97 -15.97 29.00
C ASN A 112 41.38 -14.70 29.66
#